data_AF-A0A926T8M1-F1
#
_entry.id   AF-A0A926T8M1-F1
#
_cell.length_a   1.000
_cell.length_b   1.000
_cell.length_c   1.000
_cell.angle_alpha   90.00
_cell.angle_beta   90.00
_cell.angle_gamma   90.00
#
_symmetry.space_group_name_H-M   'P 1'
#
loop_
_entity.id
_entity.type
_entity.pdbx_description
1 polymer ?
#
loop_
_entity_poly.entity_id
_entity_poly.type
_entity_poly.pdbx_seq_one_letter_code
_entity_poly.pdbx_strand_id
1 'polypeptide(L)'
;MNLRPTCIGFGLIVGGVLAFSTTPARAASLFSFGTDFSYPGTGTVNSCTSMTQCDIALEKITAGNESWQLDDLFRVTETALLSNTEGLIASDGTGSAGGISLDRGDFATGVTRESLPAESDVSRRGQFNTSRVERMIVETLGNHTQSVFNLNDIIDTEDDGVEGTSDEGSVFTMDLLFNQGTSFNSVFLWERGMNSDIEIQPIYEVVDNQTATVGDAVKISGNQWDDAGYSIDTTEINLAQNVGSKGIHFESTIKGVRVIGKKQFDGADFKIVAGTKTAIPEPRTLVGIATVTGLFAVSRRRRVSTNS
;
A
#
# COMPACT_ATOMS: atom_id res chain seq x y z
N MET A 1 30.40 58.07 -55.01
CA MET A 1 29.49 58.12 -53.84
C MET A 1 29.33 56.70 -53.33
N ASN A 2 29.90 56.40 -52.16
CA ASN A 2 29.93 55.06 -51.58
C ASN A 2 28.87 54.98 -50.46
N LEU A 3 27.84 54.16 -50.66
CA LEU A 3 26.85 53.85 -49.63
C LEU A 3 27.34 52.64 -48.82
N ARG A 4 27.52 52.82 -47.51
CA ARG A 4 27.81 51.75 -46.56
C ARG A 4 26.50 51.08 -46.13
N PRO A 5 26.43 49.75 -45.99
CA PRO A 5 25.25 49.08 -45.44
C PRO A 5 25.30 49.11 -43.91
N THR A 6 24.18 49.53 -43.31
CA THR A 6 23.94 49.51 -41.87
C THR A 6 23.39 48.14 -41.48
N CYS A 7 24.13 47.35 -40.71
CA CYS A 7 23.63 46.11 -40.12
C CYS A 7 22.74 46.44 -38.93
N ILE A 8 21.45 46.10 -39.03
CA ILE A 8 20.49 46.13 -37.91
C ILE A 8 20.58 44.79 -37.20
N GLY A 9 21.24 44.75 -36.05
CA GLY A 9 21.26 43.59 -35.17
C GLY A 9 19.99 43.54 -34.31
N PHE A 10 19.09 42.61 -34.60
CA PHE A 10 18.01 42.23 -33.68
C PHE A 10 18.58 41.30 -32.61
N GLY A 11 18.92 41.86 -31.44
CA GLY A 11 19.22 41.09 -30.24
C GLY A 11 17.92 40.65 -29.57
N LEU A 12 17.53 39.39 -29.74
CA LEU A 12 16.38 38.80 -29.06
C LEU A 12 16.86 38.24 -27.72
N ILE A 13 16.72 39.03 -26.65
CA ILE A 13 16.98 38.61 -25.28
C ILE A 13 15.79 37.76 -24.83
N VAL A 14 15.92 36.44 -24.91
CA VAL A 14 14.99 35.49 -24.27
C VAL A 14 15.33 35.45 -22.78
N GLY A 15 14.69 36.32 -22.01
CA GLY A 15 14.71 36.25 -20.54
C GLY A 15 13.90 35.04 -20.08
N GLY A 16 14.55 33.90 -19.94
CA GLY A 16 13.95 32.71 -19.34
C GLY A 16 13.75 32.94 -17.84
N VAL A 17 12.52 33.20 -17.44
CA VAL A 17 12.10 33.11 -16.04
C VAL A 17 12.15 31.65 -15.65
N LEU A 18 13.18 31.24 -14.91
CA LEU A 18 13.20 29.99 -14.16
C LEU A 18 12.20 30.14 -13.00
N ALA A 19 10.93 29.82 -13.26
CA ALA A 19 9.97 29.60 -12.21
C ALA A 19 10.38 28.31 -11.48
N PHE A 20 11.09 28.45 -10.36
CA PHE A 20 11.22 27.38 -9.39
C PHE A 20 9.83 27.13 -8.80
N SER A 21 9.10 26.16 -9.34
CA SER A 21 7.92 25.62 -8.67
C SER A 21 8.41 24.98 -7.37
N THR A 22 8.12 25.63 -6.25
CA THR A 22 8.34 25.10 -4.91
C THR A 22 7.49 23.85 -4.76
N THR A 23 8.17 22.69 -4.81
CA THR A 23 7.72 21.33 -4.51
C THR A 23 6.41 20.89 -5.16
N PRO A 24 6.43 20.00 -6.17
CA PRO A 24 5.21 19.35 -6.63
C PRO A 24 4.58 18.61 -5.44
N ALA A 25 3.24 18.64 -5.36
CA ALA A 25 2.49 17.69 -4.58
C ALA A 25 3.08 16.29 -4.85
N ARG A 26 3.56 15.61 -3.80
CA ARG A 26 4.20 14.30 -3.95
C ARG A 26 3.10 13.33 -4.35
N ALA A 27 2.99 13.12 -5.66
CA ALA A 27 1.95 12.29 -6.22
C ALA A 27 2.16 10.84 -5.76
N ALA A 28 1.06 10.11 -5.69
CA ALA A 28 1.08 8.68 -5.63
C ALA A 28 0.13 8.16 -6.70
N SER A 29 0.46 7.00 -7.27
CA SER A 29 -0.32 6.39 -8.34
C SER A 29 -0.69 4.96 -7.98
N LEU A 30 -1.94 4.60 -8.24
CA LEU A 30 -2.42 3.23 -8.14
C LEU A 30 -1.98 2.45 -9.38
N PHE A 31 -1.60 1.18 -9.20
CA PHE A 31 -1.28 0.27 -10.29
C PHE A 31 -1.68 -1.17 -9.99
N SER A 32 -1.97 -1.93 -11.03
CA SER A 32 -2.27 -3.37 -10.94
C SER A 32 -0.99 -4.20 -10.84
N PHE A 33 -1.03 -5.27 -10.07
CA PHE A 33 0.05 -6.26 -10.00
C PHE A 33 -0.53 -7.68 -9.98
N GLY A 34 0.25 -8.66 -10.46
CA GLY A 34 -0.07 -10.08 -10.35
C GLY A 34 0.58 -10.69 -9.11
N THR A 35 -0.14 -11.60 -8.46
CA THR A 35 0.32 -12.36 -7.29
C THR A 35 0.61 -13.80 -7.69
N ASP A 36 1.87 -14.22 -7.61
CA ASP A 36 2.23 -15.63 -7.70
C ASP A 36 2.35 -16.18 -6.27
N PHE A 37 1.61 -17.25 -6.00
CA PHE A 37 1.56 -17.90 -4.69
C PHE A 37 1.61 -19.41 -4.85
N SER A 38 1.99 -20.09 -3.77
CA SER A 38 1.92 -21.53 -3.66
C SER A 38 1.11 -21.93 -2.42
N TYR A 39 0.53 -23.11 -2.48
CA TYR A 39 0.02 -23.77 -1.28
C TYR A 39 1.11 -24.75 -0.84
N PRO A 40 1.55 -24.76 0.43
CA PRO A 40 2.32 -25.90 0.91
C PRO A 40 1.44 -27.12 0.64
N GLY A 41 1.92 -28.01 -0.24
CA GLY A 41 1.06 -29.00 -0.90
C GLY A 41 0.15 -29.74 0.08
N THR A 42 -1.00 -30.19 -0.43
CA THR A 42 -2.07 -30.90 0.29
C THR A 42 -1.62 -32.26 0.85
N GLY A 43 -0.66 -32.25 1.76
CA GLY A 43 -0.31 -33.32 2.67
C GLY A 43 -0.84 -32.97 4.06
N THR A 44 -0.86 -33.94 4.97
CA THR A 44 -1.45 -33.88 6.32
C THR A 44 -0.72 -32.92 7.28
N VAL A 45 -0.45 -31.69 6.84
CA VAL A 45 -0.08 -30.58 7.71
C VAL A 45 -1.40 -29.84 8.00
N ASN A 46 -1.78 -29.80 9.28
CA ASN A 46 -2.94 -29.07 9.81
C ASN A 46 -4.36 -29.53 9.40
N SER A 47 -4.53 -30.72 8.82
CA SER A 47 -5.87 -31.24 8.43
C SER A 47 -6.62 -30.38 7.41
N CYS A 48 -5.90 -29.55 6.66
CA CYS A 48 -6.52 -28.60 5.75
C CYS A 48 -7.18 -29.31 4.56
N THR A 49 -8.50 -29.17 4.42
CA THR A 49 -9.29 -29.79 3.34
C THR A 49 -9.61 -28.83 2.19
N SER A 50 -9.42 -27.52 2.40
CA SER A 50 -9.64 -26.48 1.40
C SER A 50 -8.44 -25.53 1.34
N MET A 51 -7.93 -25.27 0.13
CA MET A 51 -6.82 -24.34 -0.09
C MET A 51 -7.09 -22.92 0.45
N THR A 52 -8.36 -22.54 0.57
CA THR A 52 -8.79 -21.23 1.10
C THR A 52 -8.56 -21.10 2.61
N GLN A 53 -8.42 -22.22 3.31
CA GLN A 53 -8.25 -22.28 4.76
C GLN A 53 -6.80 -22.57 5.18
N CYS A 54 -5.90 -22.90 4.25
CA CYS A 54 -4.50 -23.24 4.54
C CYS A 54 -3.57 -22.05 4.37
N ASP A 55 -2.28 -22.22 4.71
CA ASP A 55 -1.25 -21.27 4.33
C ASP A 55 -1.23 -21.02 2.81
N ILE A 56 -1.12 -19.75 2.44
CA ILE A 56 -0.97 -19.29 1.06
C ILE A 56 0.36 -18.57 0.99
N ALA A 57 1.40 -19.24 0.53
CA ALA A 57 2.75 -18.69 0.49
C ALA A 57 2.91 -17.75 -0.70
N LEU A 58 3.17 -16.46 -0.46
CA LEU A 58 3.60 -15.55 -1.52
C LEU A 58 4.96 -15.98 -2.06
N GLU A 59 5.02 -16.21 -3.37
CA GLU A 59 6.25 -16.52 -4.08
C GLU A 59 6.85 -15.26 -4.71
N LYS A 60 6.00 -14.51 -5.43
CA LYS A 60 6.47 -13.40 -6.27
C LYS A 60 5.36 -12.42 -6.60
N ILE A 61 5.73 -11.16 -6.79
CA ILE A 61 4.86 -10.11 -7.34
C ILE A 61 5.33 -9.73 -8.74
N THR A 62 4.41 -9.41 -9.65
CA THR A 62 4.72 -8.90 -10.99
C THR A 62 3.93 -7.64 -11.30
N ALA A 63 4.55 -6.63 -11.90
CA ALA A 63 3.86 -5.43 -12.38
C ALA A 63 4.51 -4.91 -13.66
N GLY A 64 3.83 -5.08 -14.80
CA GLY A 64 4.42 -4.77 -16.11
C GLY A 64 5.65 -5.64 -16.38
N ASN A 65 6.83 -5.02 -16.49
CA ASN A 65 8.10 -5.72 -16.72
C ASN A 65 8.91 -5.94 -15.44
N GLU A 66 8.37 -5.54 -14.29
CA GLU A 66 9.03 -5.69 -13.00
C GLU A 66 8.52 -6.94 -12.28
N SER A 67 9.40 -7.50 -11.46
CA SER A 67 9.06 -8.61 -10.59
C SER A 67 9.85 -8.53 -9.30
N TRP A 68 9.18 -8.84 -8.19
CA TRP A 68 9.77 -8.90 -6.86
C TRP A 68 9.63 -10.32 -6.34
N GLN A 69 10.77 -10.97 -6.10
CA GLN A 69 10.80 -12.22 -5.33
C GLN A 69 10.58 -11.89 -3.85
N LEU A 70 10.32 -12.91 -3.05
CA LEU A 70 10.11 -12.72 -1.62
C LEU A 70 11.26 -11.99 -0.91
N ASP A 71 12.50 -12.21 -1.33
CA ASP A 71 13.70 -11.56 -0.78
C ASP A 71 13.84 -10.08 -1.21
N ASP A 72 13.11 -9.65 -2.25
CA ASP A 72 13.08 -8.26 -2.72
C ASP A 72 12.02 -7.40 -1.98
N LEU A 73 11.17 -8.05 -1.17
CA LEU A 73 10.06 -7.41 -0.47
C LEU A 73 10.45 -7.03 0.96
N PHE A 74 9.99 -5.86 1.38
CA PHE A 74 10.10 -5.40 2.76
C PHE A 74 8.82 -5.73 3.52
N ARG A 75 8.99 -6.38 4.66
CA ARG A 75 7.89 -6.78 5.54
C ARG A 75 7.73 -5.78 6.68
N VAL A 76 6.52 -5.72 7.25
CA VAL A 76 6.26 -4.90 8.44
C VAL A 76 7.10 -5.42 9.59
N THR A 77 7.87 -4.55 10.23
CA THR A 77 8.72 -4.89 11.39
C THR A 77 8.33 -4.15 12.65
N GLU A 78 7.63 -3.02 12.48
CA GLU A 78 7.18 -2.16 13.56
C GLU A 78 5.81 -1.59 13.20
N THR A 79 5.03 -1.32 14.23
CA THR A 79 3.74 -0.66 14.08
C THR A 79 3.44 0.20 15.30
N ALA A 80 2.67 1.26 15.07
CA ALA A 80 2.06 2.04 16.12
C ALA A 80 0.56 2.14 15.84
N LEU A 81 -0.26 1.56 16.71
CA LEU A 81 -1.71 1.71 16.63
C LEU A 81 -2.09 3.07 17.21
N LEU A 82 -2.54 3.99 16.36
CA LEU A 82 -2.81 5.38 16.74
C LEU A 82 -4.25 5.57 17.23
N SER A 83 -5.19 4.89 16.59
CA SER A 83 -6.60 4.88 17.00
C SER A 83 -7.24 3.54 16.65
N ASN A 84 -8.13 3.07 17.52
CA ASN A 84 -8.99 1.91 17.30
C ASN A 84 -10.33 2.20 17.99
N THR A 85 -11.30 2.63 17.20
CA THR A 85 -12.64 2.98 17.68
C THR A 85 -13.43 1.69 17.83
N GLU A 86 -13.57 1.18 19.06
CA GLU A 86 -14.47 0.05 19.33
C GLU A 86 -15.94 0.45 19.23
N GLY A 87 -16.73 -0.50 18.72
CA GLY A 87 -17.92 -0.96 19.45
C GLY A 87 -17.51 -1.86 20.61
N LEU A 88 -18.00 -1.49 21.80
CA LEU A 88 -17.82 -2.14 23.10
C LEU A 88 -17.48 -3.64 23.00
N ILE A 89 -16.38 -4.09 23.62
CA ILE A 89 -16.24 -5.50 24.03
C ILE A 89 -17.57 -5.91 24.69
N ALA A 90 -18.31 -6.85 24.09
CA ALA A 90 -19.46 -7.44 24.75
C ALA A 90 -18.96 -7.98 26.09
N SER A 91 -19.52 -7.50 27.20
CA SER A 91 -19.06 -7.80 28.57
C SER A 91 -19.10 -9.29 28.94
N ASP A 92 -19.54 -10.15 28.02
CA ASP A 92 -19.60 -11.61 28.13
C ASP A 92 -18.46 -12.34 27.40
N GLY A 93 -17.54 -11.62 26.72
CA GLY A 93 -16.40 -12.22 26.04
C GLY A 93 -16.74 -12.94 24.73
N THR A 94 -17.89 -12.62 24.11
CA THR A 94 -18.37 -13.29 22.88
C THR A 94 -17.93 -12.65 21.56
N GLY A 95 -17.02 -11.67 21.61
CA GLY A 95 -16.47 -10.97 20.44
C GLY A 95 -16.64 -9.46 20.56
N SER A 96 -15.66 -8.69 20.10
CA SER A 96 -15.85 -7.26 19.90
C SER A 96 -16.56 -7.11 18.55
N ALA A 97 -17.76 -6.54 18.55
CA ALA A 97 -18.35 -6.08 17.31
C ALA A 97 -17.75 -4.71 16.99
N GLY A 98 -17.03 -4.57 15.86
CA GLY A 98 -16.60 -3.25 15.37
C GLY A 98 -15.16 -2.80 15.68
N GLY A 99 -14.27 -3.65 16.20
CA GLY A 99 -12.85 -3.32 16.43
C GLY A 99 -11.88 -4.05 15.49
N ILE A 100 -10.67 -3.52 15.26
CA ILE A 100 -9.65 -4.26 14.51
C ILE A 100 -9.39 -5.62 15.18
N SER A 101 -9.31 -6.65 14.37
CA SER A 101 -9.08 -8.03 14.72
C SER A 101 -7.90 -8.57 13.91
N LEU A 102 -7.23 -9.59 14.44
CA LEU A 102 -6.28 -10.37 13.67
C LEU A 102 -7.02 -11.64 13.25
N ASP A 103 -7.01 -11.98 11.97
CA ASP A 103 -7.64 -13.21 11.50
C ASP A 103 -6.72 -13.99 10.56
N ARG A 104 -7.04 -15.27 10.39
CA ARG A 104 -6.32 -16.17 9.51
C ARG A 104 -7.25 -17.25 8.94
N GLY A 105 -6.79 -17.93 7.90
CA GLY A 105 -7.41 -19.18 7.46
C GLY A 105 -7.55 -20.20 8.59
N ASP A 106 -8.65 -20.97 8.60
CA ASP A 106 -8.98 -21.92 9.69
C ASP A 106 -7.83 -22.85 10.09
N PHE A 107 -7.03 -23.27 9.11
CA PHE A 107 -5.92 -24.20 9.26
C PHE A 107 -4.56 -23.58 8.92
N ALA A 108 -4.52 -22.25 8.75
CA ALA A 108 -3.30 -21.50 8.51
C ALA A 108 -2.44 -21.41 9.78
N THR A 109 -1.12 -21.46 9.60
CA THR A 109 -0.15 -21.08 10.61
C THR A 109 -0.13 -19.56 10.75
N GLY A 110 0.11 -19.06 11.96
CA GLY A 110 0.04 -17.63 12.25
C GLY A 110 -0.66 -17.33 13.57
N VAL A 111 -0.89 -16.05 13.84
CA VAL A 111 -1.57 -15.59 15.06
C VAL A 111 -3.03 -16.06 15.04
N THR A 112 -3.45 -16.79 16.08
CA THR A 112 -4.85 -17.18 16.26
C THR A 112 -5.71 -15.95 16.48
N ARG A 113 -6.97 -15.97 15.99
CA ARG A 113 -7.91 -14.84 16.10
C ARG A 113 -7.84 -14.16 17.46
N GLU A 114 -7.48 -12.88 17.46
CA GLU A 114 -7.39 -12.06 18.68
C GLU A 114 -7.98 -10.68 18.37
N SER A 115 -9.02 -10.32 19.12
CA SER A 115 -9.58 -8.97 19.09
C SER A 115 -8.56 -7.98 19.66
N LEU A 116 -8.33 -6.86 18.96
CA LEU A 116 -7.47 -5.79 19.46
C LEU A 116 -8.28 -4.85 20.36
N PRO A 117 -7.69 -4.38 21.48
CA PRO A 117 -8.40 -3.56 22.45
C PRO A 117 -8.80 -2.18 21.89
N ALA A 118 -9.94 -1.67 22.36
CA ALA A 118 -10.39 -0.28 22.24
C ALA A 118 -9.36 0.76 22.66
N GLU A 119 -9.42 1.95 22.03
CA GLU A 119 -8.76 3.15 22.57
C GLU A 119 -9.27 3.54 23.97
N SER A 120 -10.57 3.33 24.26
CA SER A 120 -11.13 3.60 25.59
C SER A 120 -10.61 2.64 26.66
N ASP A 121 -10.19 1.45 26.26
CA ASP A 121 -9.53 0.48 27.13
C ASP A 121 -8.06 0.83 27.32
N VAL A 122 -7.36 1.27 26.25
CA VAL A 122 -5.98 1.79 26.30
C VAL A 122 -5.83 2.87 27.38
N SER A 123 -6.83 3.74 27.56
CA SER A 123 -6.80 4.83 28.55
C SER A 123 -7.28 4.44 29.96
N ARG A 124 -8.16 3.43 30.12
CA ARG A 124 -8.78 3.08 31.42
C ARG A 124 -7.95 2.16 32.31
N ARG A 125 -7.02 1.36 31.78
CA ARG A 125 -6.28 0.37 32.59
C ARG A 125 -4.84 0.72 32.96
N GLY A 126 -4.27 1.86 32.54
CA GLY A 126 -2.94 2.32 32.96
C GLY A 126 -1.79 1.31 32.79
N GLN A 127 -2.02 0.22 32.04
CA GLN A 127 -1.20 -0.99 32.00
C GLN A 127 -1.52 -1.81 30.75
N PHE A 128 -1.89 -1.16 29.64
CA PHE A 128 -1.97 -1.84 28.35
C PHE A 128 -0.56 -2.01 27.80
N ASN A 129 -0.22 -3.25 27.47
CA ASN A 129 1.00 -3.57 26.76
C ASN A 129 0.74 -3.32 25.27
N THR A 130 0.74 -2.07 24.84
CA THR A 130 0.66 -1.71 23.41
C THR A 130 1.71 -2.49 22.62
N SER A 131 2.88 -2.75 23.23
CA SER A 131 3.94 -3.58 22.67
C SER A 131 3.60 -5.08 22.54
N ARG A 132 2.48 -5.57 23.08
CA ARG A 132 1.93 -6.91 22.75
C ARG A 132 1.05 -6.84 21.50
N VAL A 133 0.11 -5.90 21.45
CA VAL A 133 -0.78 -5.71 20.29
C VAL A 133 0.03 -5.37 19.05
N GLU A 134 0.93 -4.41 19.15
CA GLU A 134 1.82 -4.00 18.06
C GLU A 134 2.70 -5.17 17.59
N ARG A 135 3.20 -5.99 18.52
CA ARG A 135 3.95 -7.21 18.18
C ARG A 135 3.09 -8.20 17.42
N MET A 136 1.84 -8.38 17.82
CA MET A 136 0.94 -9.31 17.15
C MET A 136 0.55 -8.83 15.75
N ILE A 137 0.30 -7.52 15.56
CA ILE A 137 0.13 -6.92 14.23
C ILE A 137 1.39 -7.15 13.38
N VAL A 138 2.59 -6.94 13.94
CA VAL A 138 3.85 -7.21 13.24
C VAL A 138 4.01 -8.70 12.93
N GLU A 139 3.60 -9.59 13.84
CA GLU A 139 3.62 -11.04 13.61
C GLU A 139 2.68 -11.42 12.46
N THR A 140 1.45 -10.92 12.45
CA THR A 140 0.46 -11.14 11.39
C THR A 140 0.88 -10.53 10.06
N LEU A 141 1.34 -9.28 10.01
CA LEU A 141 1.68 -8.61 8.75
C LEU A 141 3.08 -8.95 8.24
N GLY A 142 4.05 -9.17 9.14
CA GLY A 142 5.44 -9.46 8.80
C GLY A 142 5.76 -10.95 8.67
N ASN A 143 4.90 -11.82 9.20
CA ASN A 143 5.04 -13.26 9.31
C ASN A 143 6.41 -13.71 9.83
N HIS A 144 6.56 -13.41 11.12
CA HIS A 144 7.78 -13.37 11.95
C HIS A 144 8.48 -14.71 12.19
N THR A 145 8.02 -15.79 11.57
CA THR A 145 8.74 -17.08 11.62
C THR A 145 8.57 -17.79 10.29
N GLN A 146 9.70 -18.06 9.62
CA GLN A 146 9.88 -18.86 8.40
C GLN A 146 9.99 -18.10 7.06
N SER A 147 10.69 -18.76 6.14
CA SER A 147 10.97 -18.41 4.74
C SER A 147 9.72 -18.28 3.85
N VAL A 148 8.54 -18.10 4.46
CA VAL A 148 7.24 -18.05 3.81
C VAL A 148 6.53 -16.78 4.26
N PHE A 149 5.93 -16.06 3.31
CA PHE A 149 5.03 -14.95 3.62
C PHE A 149 3.61 -15.41 3.37
N ASN A 150 2.94 -15.84 4.45
CA ASN A 150 1.58 -16.34 4.37
C ASN A 150 0.57 -15.19 4.12
N LEU A 151 -0.09 -15.24 2.97
CA LEU A 151 -1.13 -14.30 2.55
C LEU A 151 -2.46 -14.54 3.27
N ASN A 152 -2.60 -15.67 3.97
CA ASN A 152 -3.81 -16.01 4.70
C ASN A 152 -3.87 -15.42 6.11
N ASP A 153 -2.81 -14.75 6.58
CA ASP A 153 -2.84 -14.00 7.85
C ASP A 153 -3.14 -12.54 7.56
N ILE A 154 -4.30 -12.03 8.01
CA ILE A 154 -4.77 -10.69 7.66
C ILE A 154 -5.07 -9.85 8.90
N ILE A 155 -5.06 -8.54 8.70
CA ILE A 155 -5.72 -7.62 9.62
C ILE A 155 -7.17 -7.55 9.19
N ASP A 156 -8.06 -8.00 10.05
CA ASP A 156 -9.50 -7.97 9.86
C ASP A 156 -10.02 -6.68 10.50
N THR A 157 -10.84 -5.94 9.76
CA THR A 157 -11.40 -4.69 10.28
C THR A 157 -12.89 -4.69 10.04
N GLU A 158 -13.64 -4.36 11.07
CA GLU A 158 -15.07 -4.64 11.08
C GLU A 158 -15.88 -3.60 10.28
N ASP A 159 -16.94 -4.08 9.61
CA ASP A 159 -17.83 -3.31 8.75
C ASP A 159 -18.65 -2.25 9.49
N ASP A 160 -18.97 -2.51 10.76
CA ASP A 160 -19.95 -1.73 11.50
C ASP A 160 -19.27 -0.85 12.57
N GLY A 161 -18.88 0.37 12.18
CA GLY A 161 -18.65 1.41 13.17
C GLY A 161 -19.94 1.63 13.98
N VAL A 162 -19.86 1.61 15.32
CA VAL A 162 -21.00 1.68 16.27
C VAL A 162 -22.21 2.44 15.73
N GLU A 163 -23.37 1.77 15.62
CA GLU A 163 -24.65 2.40 15.26
C GLU A 163 -24.88 3.67 16.10
N GLY A 164 -25.22 4.79 15.44
CA GLY A 164 -25.56 6.05 16.11
C GLY A 164 -24.42 7.08 16.22
N THR A 165 -23.19 6.76 15.82
CA THR A 165 -22.15 7.77 15.58
C THR A 165 -22.18 8.20 14.11
N SER A 166 -22.64 9.42 13.85
CA SER A 166 -22.67 10.05 12.52
C SER A 166 -21.32 10.67 12.13
N ASP A 167 -20.28 10.43 12.92
CA ASP A 167 -19.01 11.09 12.74
C ASP A 167 -18.20 10.34 11.68
N GLU A 168 -17.76 11.08 10.66
CA GLU A 168 -16.85 10.64 9.58
C GLU A 168 -15.45 10.23 10.10
N GLY A 169 -15.34 9.88 11.38
CA GLY A 169 -14.10 9.55 12.06
C GLY A 169 -13.51 8.23 11.59
N SER A 170 -12.18 8.14 11.66
CA SER A 170 -11.47 6.89 11.40
C SER A 170 -11.91 5.81 12.38
N VAL A 171 -12.32 4.64 11.86
CA VAL A 171 -12.55 3.43 12.67
C VAL A 171 -11.22 2.93 13.20
N PHE A 172 -10.17 2.99 12.38
CA PHE A 172 -8.82 2.78 12.85
C PHE A 172 -7.79 3.61 12.10
N THR A 173 -6.68 3.85 12.79
CA THR A 173 -5.46 4.43 12.20
C THR A 173 -4.25 3.70 12.77
N MET A 174 -3.40 3.17 11.91
CA MET A 174 -2.14 2.56 12.34
C MET A 174 -0.98 2.96 11.43
N ASP A 175 0.19 3.19 12.03
CA ASP A 175 1.44 3.33 11.31
C ASP A 175 2.07 1.94 11.16
N LEU A 176 2.51 1.61 9.94
CA LEU A 176 3.22 0.39 9.59
C LEU A 176 4.60 0.79 9.07
N LEU A 177 5.64 0.38 9.78
CA LEU A 177 7.02 0.63 9.41
C LEU A 177 7.66 -0.66 8.90
N PHE A 178 8.40 -0.52 7.82
CA PHE A 178 9.12 -1.63 7.19
C PHE A 178 10.61 -1.48 7.54
N ASN A 179 11.26 -2.61 7.86
CA ASN A 179 12.63 -2.75 8.41
C ASN A 179 13.47 -1.46 8.51
N GLN A 180 13.87 -1.12 9.75
CA GLN A 180 14.68 0.07 10.05
C GLN A 180 15.90 0.20 9.13
N GLY A 181 15.89 1.25 8.30
CA GLY A 181 16.99 1.58 7.39
C GLY A 181 16.75 1.24 5.93
N THR A 182 15.71 0.47 5.61
CA THR A 182 15.27 0.30 4.23
C THR A 182 14.40 1.48 3.79
N SER A 183 14.53 1.86 2.53
CA SER A 183 13.73 2.90 1.89
C SER A 183 13.11 2.26 0.66
N PHE A 184 11.80 2.41 0.51
CA PHE A 184 11.03 1.85 -0.60
C PHE A 184 10.13 2.94 -1.15
N ASN A 185 9.54 2.73 -2.33
CA ASN A 185 8.66 3.70 -2.98
C ASN A 185 7.39 3.03 -3.51
N SER A 186 7.13 1.78 -3.14
CA SER A 186 5.90 1.11 -3.49
C SER A 186 5.42 0.18 -2.38
N VAL A 187 4.10 0.10 -2.25
CA VAL A 187 3.43 -0.90 -1.41
C VAL A 187 2.50 -1.74 -2.26
N PHE A 188 2.33 -2.98 -1.83
CA PHE A 188 1.45 -3.97 -2.45
C PHE A 188 0.47 -4.40 -1.38
N LEU A 189 -0.82 -4.17 -1.64
CA LEU A 189 -1.90 -4.50 -0.74
C LEU A 189 -2.72 -5.64 -1.31
N TRP A 190 -3.19 -6.50 -0.42
CA TRP A 190 -4.27 -7.44 -0.67
C TRP A 190 -5.41 -7.13 0.28
N GLU A 191 -6.63 -7.32 -0.18
CA GLU A 191 -7.84 -7.20 0.63
C GLU A 191 -8.75 -8.41 0.36
N ARG A 192 -9.35 -8.98 1.41
CA ARG A 192 -10.33 -10.06 1.28
C ARG A 192 -11.70 -9.44 1.05
N GLY A 193 -12.46 -9.98 0.09
CA GLY A 193 -13.85 -9.57 -0.17
C GLY A 193 -14.01 -8.64 -1.37
N MET A 194 -12.99 -7.86 -1.70
CA MET A 194 -12.98 -6.85 -2.77
C MET A 194 -14.09 -5.82 -2.64
N ASN A 195 -14.50 -5.51 -1.42
CA ASN A 195 -15.66 -4.68 -1.12
C ASN A 195 -15.31 -3.45 -0.28
N SER A 196 -14.13 -3.40 0.32
CA SER A 196 -13.77 -2.34 1.25
C SER A 196 -12.97 -1.22 0.60
N ASP A 197 -13.12 -0.02 1.15
CA ASP A 197 -12.24 1.10 0.87
C ASP A 197 -11.06 1.11 1.87
N ILE A 198 -9.91 1.68 1.48
CA ILE A 198 -8.80 1.90 2.42
C ILE A 198 -7.99 3.14 2.04
N GLU A 199 -7.53 3.90 3.02
CA GLU A 199 -6.66 5.05 2.81
C GLU A 199 -5.22 4.75 3.26
N ILE A 200 -4.25 5.08 2.41
CA ILE A 200 -2.82 4.87 2.65
C ILE A 200 -2.10 6.21 2.54
N GLN A 201 -1.41 6.62 3.61
CA GLN A 201 -0.52 7.78 3.61
C GLN A 201 0.94 7.33 3.67
N PRO A 202 1.85 7.91 2.87
CA PRO A 202 3.27 7.62 3.00
C PRO A 202 3.84 8.25 4.27
N ILE A 203 4.66 7.51 5.02
CA ILE A 203 5.47 8.03 6.14
C ILE A 203 6.88 8.28 5.62
N TYR A 204 7.31 9.54 5.58
CA TYR A 204 8.64 9.91 5.08
C TYR A 204 9.71 9.81 6.16
N GLU A 205 9.37 10.22 7.38
CA GLU A 205 10.29 10.27 8.51
C GLU A 205 9.52 9.97 9.80
N VAL A 206 10.19 9.33 10.75
CA VAL A 206 9.70 9.12 12.11
C VAL A 206 10.63 9.89 13.05
N VAL A 207 10.08 10.88 13.75
CA VAL A 207 10.82 11.73 14.71
C VAL A 207 10.49 11.26 16.12
N ASP A 208 11.54 11.02 16.91
CA ASP A 208 11.48 10.69 18.34
C ASP A 208 10.50 9.55 18.71
N ASN A 209 10.36 8.54 17.84
CA ASN A 209 9.45 7.39 18.03
C ASN A 209 7.98 7.75 18.29
N GLN A 210 7.53 8.96 17.93
CA GLN A 210 6.18 9.45 18.29
C GLN A 210 5.52 10.27 17.18
N THR A 211 6.28 10.99 16.34
CA THR A 211 5.70 11.85 15.30
C THR A 211 6.19 11.45 13.92
N ALA A 212 5.29 10.90 13.11
CA ALA A 212 5.53 10.62 11.71
C ALA A 212 5.26 11.85 10.84
N THR A 213 6.18 12.18 9.93
CA THR A 213 5.89 13.10 8.83
C THR A 213 5.18 12.31 7.73
N VAL A 214 3.87 12.57 7.56
CA VAL A 214 3.02 11.90 6.57
C VAL A 214 2.76 12.74 5.34
N GLY A 215 2.55 12.09 4.19
CA GLY A 215 2.07 12.74 2.98
C GLY A 215 0.55 12.66 2.82
N ASP A 216 0.09 13.06 1.62
CA ASP A 216 -1.33 12.99 1.26
C ASP A 216 -1.81 11.54 1.19
N ALA A 217 -3.07 11.32 1.58
CA ALA A 217 -3.70 10.00 1.55
C ALA A 217 -4.06 9.60 0.12
N VAL A 218 -3.82 8.33 -0.19
CA VAL A 218 -4.33 7.67 -1.39
C VAL A 218 -5.45 6.74 -0.97
N LYS A 219 -6.64 6.98 -1.48
CA LYS A 219 -7.77 6.07 -1.31
C LYS A 219 -7.74 4.99 -2.39
N ILE A 220 -7.81 3.73 -1.97
CA ILE A 220 -8.22 2.61 -2.81
C ILE A 220 -9.70 2.37 -2.50
N SER A 221 -10.56 2.54 -3.50
CA SER A 221 -11.98 2.24 -3.34
C SER A 221 -12.27 0.76 -3.62
N GLY A 222 -13.34 0.20 -3.05
CA GLY A 222 -13.72 -1.21 -3.22
C GLY A 222 -13.86 -1.64 -4.68
N ASN A 223 -14.31 -0.74 -5.56
CA ASN A 223 -14.40 -1.03 -7.00
C ASN A 223 -13.06 -0.94 -7.78
N GLN A 224 -11.97 -0.62 -7.10
CA GLN A 224 -10.65 -0.50 -7.72
C GLN A 224 -9.83 -1.78 -7.58
N TRP A 225 -10.15 -2.69 -6.66
CA TRP A 225 -9.39 -3.93 -6.46
C TRP A 225 -9.29 -4.79 -7.73
N ASP A 226 -8.09 -5.30 -8.03
CA ASP A 226 -7.90 -6.30 -9.07
C ASP A 226 -7.93 -7.70 -8.46
N ASP A 227 -8.50 -8.69 -9.14
CA ASP A 227 -8.48 -10.08 -8.68
C ASP A 227 -7.04 -10.58 -8.50
N ALA A 228 -6.70 -11.02 -7.28
CA ALA A 228 -5.38 -11.58 -6.95
C ALA A 228 -5.24 -13.05 -7.38
N GLY A 229 -6.31 -13.70 -7.82
CA GLY A 229 -6.33 -15.07 -8.33
C GLY A 229 -6.49 -16.15 -7.27
N TYR A 230 -6.84 -15.80 -6.03
CA TYR A 230 -7.12 -16.73 -4.94
C TYR A 230 -8.23 -16.24 -4.02
N SER A 231 -8.68 -17.14 -3.14
CA SER A 231 -9.70 -16.87 -2.14
C SER A 231 -9.22 -17.29 -0.76
N ILE A 232 -9.71 -16.63 0.27
CA ILE A 232 -9.44 -16.91 1.69
C ILE A 232 -10.76 -17.21 2.40
N ASP A 233 -10.73 -18.22 3.27
CA ASP A 233 -11.82 -18.60 4.18
C ASP A 233 -11.27 -18.54 5.61
N THR A 234 -11.69 -17.53 6.37
CA THR A 234 -11.14 -17.26 7.69
C THR A 234 -12.01 -17.83 8.80
N THR A 235 -11.51 -17.77 10.04
CA THR A 235 -12.23 -18.32 11.20
C THR A 235 -13.54 -17.63 11.53
N GLU A 236 -13.74 -16.41 11.02
CA GLU A 236 -14.94 -15.63 11.27
C GLU A 236 -16.13 -16.06 10.39
N ILE A 237 -15.89 -16.24 9.10
CA ILE A 237 -16.93 -16.54 8.11
C ILE A 237 -16.68 -17.92 7.52
N ASN A 238 -17.71 -18.78 7.51
CA ASN A 238 -17.59 -20.12 6.92
C ASN A 238 -17.79 -20.09 5.40
N LEU A 239 -17.18 -19.12 4.72
CA LEU A 239 -17.29 -18.93 3.28
C LEU A 239 -16.03 -18.26 2.72
N ALA A 240 -15.39 -18.93 1.77
CA ALA A 240 -14.29 -18.36 1.01
C ALA A 240 -14.72 -17.11 0.23
N GLN A 241 -13.94 -16.04 0.37
CA GLN A 241 -14.07 -14.79 -0.38
C GLN A 241 -12.86 -14.58 -1.27
N ASN A 242 -13.09 -13.99 -2.45
CA ASN A 242 -12.00 -13.62 -3.36
C ASN A 242 -11.13 -12.53 -2.75
N VAL A 243 -9.85 -12.56 -3.10
CA VAL A 243 -8.88 -11.57 -2.63
C VAL A 243 -8.58 -10.59 -3.75
N GLY A 244 -8.72 -9.31 -3.44
CA GLY A 244 -8.29 -8.18 -4.25
C GLY A 244 -6.81 -7.88 -4.06
N SER A 245 -6.22 -7.19 -5.03
CA SER A 245 -4.85 -6.71 -5.00
C SER A 245 -4.75 -5.31 -5.59
N LYS A 246 -3.93 -4.45 -4.98
CA LYS A 246 -3.64 -3.11 -5.50
C LYS A 246 -2.28 -2.59 -5.06
N GLY A 247 -1.51 -2.07 -6.01
CA GLY A 247 -0.23 -1.43 -5.75
C GLY A 247 -0.36 0.08 -5.65
N ILE A 248 0.45 0.70 -4.79
CA ILE A 248 0.62 2.16 -4.73
C ILE A 248 2.09 2.48 -4.95
N HIS A 249 2.37 3.36 -5.90
CA HIS A 249 3.70 3.91 -6.15
C HIS A 249 3.77 5.36 -5.66
N PHE A 250 4.82 5.69 -4.91
CA PHE A 250 5.09 7.02 -4.40
C PHE A 250 6.26 7.65 -5.16
N GLU A 251 6.17 8.94 -5.48
CA GLU A 251 7.25 9.69 -6.16
C GLU A 251 8.54 9.81 -5.34
N SER A 252 8.47 9.54 -4.04
CA SER A 252 9.59 9.64 -3.12
C SER A 252 9.74 8.35 -2.33
N THR A 253 10.97 8.07 -1.89
CA THR A 253 11.19 6.99 -0.95
C THR A 253 10.55 7.31 0.40
N ILE A 254 9.96 6.29 1.02
CA ILE A 254 9.24 6.34 2.29
C ILE A 254 9.81 5.29 3.24
N LYS A 255 9.49 5.43 4.52
CA LYS A 255 9.89 4.55 5.63
C LYS A 255 8.78 3.62 6.10
N GLY A 256 7.54 4.02 5.83
CA GLY A 256 6.36 3.33 6.28
C GLY A 256 5.13 3.85 5.57
N VAL A 257 4.00 3.29 5.94
CA VAL A 257 2.70 3.82 5.57
C VAL A 257 1.82 3.94 6.80
N ARG A 258 0.94 4.94 6.79
CA ARG A 258 -0.19 5.01 7.69
C ARG A 258 -1.41 4.45 6.97
N VAL A 259 -2.04 3.46 7.58
CA VAL A 259 -3.26 2.81 7.10
C VAL A 259 -4.44 3.36 7.88
N ILE A 260 -5.48 3.78 7.15
CA ILE A 260 -6.67 4.41 7.71
C ILE A 260 -7.91 3.67 7.20
N GLY A 261 -8.68 3.13 8.13
CA GLY A 261 -10.05 2.69 7.89
C GLY A 261 -11.04 3.69 8.44
N LYS A 262 -12.15 3.88 7.72
CA LYS A 262 -13.25 4.77 8.13
C LYS A 262 -14.55 3.99 8.18
N LYS A 263 -15.55 4.54 8.85
CA LYS A 263 -16.84 3.85 9.02
C LYS A 263 -17.52 3.52 7.70
N GLN A 264 -17.38 4.39 6.71
CA GLN A 264 -17.94 4.22 5.37
C GLN A 264 -17.07 3.36 4.44
N PHE A 265 -16.06 2.68 4.96
CA PHE A 265 -15.09 1.90 4.17
C PHE A 265 -15.38 0.40 4.17
N ASP A 266 -16.49 -0.06 4.76
CA ASP A 266 -16.89 -1.47 4.75
C ASP A 266 -15.76 -2.41 5.19
N GLY A 267 -15.04 -2.07 6.27
CA GLY A 267 -14.14 -2.99 6.96
C GLY A 267 -13.08 -3.69 6.10
N ALA A 268 -11.98 -3.03 5.76
CA ALA A 268 -10.92 -3.65 4.95
C ALA A 268 -10.18 -4.78 5.67
N ASP A 269 -10.20 -5.97 5.07
CA ASP A 269 -9.50 -7.16 5.52
C ASP A 269 -8.16 -7.34 4.79
N PHE A 270 -7.07 -6.77 5.30
CA PHE A 270 -5.89 -6.51 4.47
C PHE A 270 -4.60 -7.21 4.87
N LYS A 271 -3.73 -7.36 3.86
CA LYS A 271 -2.30 -7.68 3.95
C LYS A 271 -1.50 -6.62 3.21
N ILE A 272 -0.28 -6.34 3.67
CA ILE A 272 0.59 -5.36 3.00
C ILE A 272 2.07 -5.75 3.06
N VAL A 273 2.77 -5.52 1.95
CA VAL A 273 4.24 -5.51 1.88
C VAL A 273 4.72 -4.28 1.10
N ALA A 274 6.00 -3.99 1.23
CA ALA A 274 6.66 -2.92 0.51
C ALA A 274 7.71 -3.47 -0.47
N GLY A 275 8.06 -2.67 -1.48
CA GLY A 275 9.13 -2.99 -2.41
C GLY A 275 9.62 -1.75 -3.16
N THR A 276 10.77 -1.89 -3.82
CA THR A 276 11.35 -0.82 -4.63
C THR A 276 10.94 -1.01 -6.08
N LYS A 277 10.16 -0.07 -6.60
CA LYS A 277 9.80 0.03 -8.00
C LYS A 277 10.79 0.94 -8.71
N THR A 278 11.48 0.40 -9.72
CA THR A 278 12.27 1.25 -10.60
C THR A 278 11.31 2.11 -11.40
N ALA A 279 11.60 3.41 -11.54
CA ALA A 279 10.69 4.33 -12.21
C ALA A 279 10.33 3.79 -13.60
N ILE A 280 9.11 3.29 -13.78
CA ILE A 280 8.57 2.94 -15.08
C ILE A 280 8.46 4.27 -15.83
N PRO A 281 9.16 4.47 -16.97
CA PRO A 281 9.03 5.70 -17.72
C PRO A 281 7.55 5.91 -18.03
N GLU A 282 6.96 6.97 -17.49
CA GLU A 282 5.55 7.25 -17.75
C GLU A 282 5.30 7.25 -19.27
N PRO A 283 4.11 6.82 -19.75
CA PRO A 283 3.78 6.85 -21.17
C PRO A 283 4.05 8.23 -21.81
N ARG A 284 3.92 9.31 -21.02
CA ARG A 284 4.21 10.69 -21.45
C ARG A 284 5.69 10.94 -21.72
N THR A 285 6.59 10.33 -20.95
CA THR A 285 8.04 10.39 -21.16
C THR A 285 8.43 9.71 -22.47
N LEU A 286 7.78 8.58 -22.80
CA LEU A 286 7.98 7.91 -24.10
C LEU A 286 7.48 8.76 -25.28
N VAL A 287 6.31 9.39 -25.14
CA VAL A 287 5.79 10.34 -26.15
C VAL A 287 6.72 11.54 -26.33
N GLY A 288 7.29 12.07 -25.24
CA GLY A 288 8.25 13.18 -25.29
C GLY A 288 9.53 12.83 -26.07
N ILE A 289 10.12 11.66 -25.81
CA ILE A 289 11.32 11.18 -26.53
C ILE A 289 11.02 10.93 -28.02
N ALA A 290 9.86 10.33 -28.33
CA ALA A 290 9.42 10.12 -29.71
C ALA A 290 9.23 11.46 -30.46
N THR A 291 8.76 12.50 -29.78
CA THR A 291 8.54 13.82 -30.38
C THR A 291 9.87 14.53 -30.69
N VAL A 292 10.82 14.50 -29.76
CA VAL A 292 12.15 15.12 -29.96
C VAL A 292 12.90 14.43 -31.10
N THR A 293 12.91 13.10 -31.14
CA THR A 293 13.56 12.34 -32.22
C THR A 293 12.91 12.59 -33.59
N GLY A 294 11.57 12.68 -33.64
CA GLY A 294 10.84 13.07 -34.85
C GLY A 294 11.22 14.46 -35.38
N LEU A 295 11.38 15.45 -34.49
CA LEU A 295 11.80 16.82 -34.87
C LEU A 295 13.25 16.88 -35.39
N PHE A 296 14.17 16.08 -34.84
CA PHE A 296 15.54 15.98 -35.35
C PHE A 296 15.61 15.30 -36.74
N ALA A 297 14.80 14.28 -36.98
CA ALA A 297 14.73 13.64 -38.30
C ALA A 297 14.16 14.57 -39.39
N VAL A 298 13.11 15.33 -39.07
CA VAL A 298 12.49 16.28 -40.01
C VAL A 298 13.40 17.49 -40.28
N SER A 299 14.11 17.99 -39.27
CA SER A 299 15.05 19.12 -39.45
C SER A 299 16.28 18.76 -40.29
N ARG A 300 16.77 17.51 -40.23
CA ARG A 300 17.81 17.02 -41.15
C ARG A 300 17.36 16.97 -42.61
N ARG A 301 16.10 16.58 -42.88
CA ARG A 301 15.57 16.56 -44.26
C ARG A 301 15.50 17.94 -44.90
N ARG A 302 15.23 19.00 -44.13
CA ARG A 302 15.15 20.37 -44.67
C ARG A 302 16.51 20.99 -45.05
N ARG A 303 17.63 20.48 -44.53
CA ARG A 303 18.97 20.98 -44.88
C ARG A 303 19.55 20.40 -46.18
N VAL A 304 18.96 19.34 -46.73
CA VAL A 304 19.42 18.70 -47.98
C VAL A 304 18.73 19.30 -49.22
N SER A 305 17.69 20.14 -49.03
CA SER A 305 16.86 20.68 -50.11
C SER A 305 17.22 22.11 -50.57
N THR A 306 18.31 22.71 -50.09
CA THR A 306 18.68 24.12 -50.40
C THR A 306 20.03 24.29 -51.11
N ASN A 307 20.53 23.24 -51.77
CA ASN A 307 21.70 23.32 -52.66
C ASN A 307 21.38 22.81 -54.08
N SER A 308 20.38 23.42 -54.72
CA SER A 308 20.12 23.26 -56.16
C SER A 308 19.65 24.57 -56.74
#